data_AF-A0A427FMZ6-F1
#
_entry.id   AF-A0A427FMZ6-F1
#
_cell.length_a   1.000
_cell.length_b   1.000
_cell.length_c   1.000
_cell.angle_alpha   90.00
_cell.angle_beta   90.00
_cell.angle_gamma   90.00
#
_symmetry.space_group_name_H-M   'P 1'
#
loop_
_entity.id
_entity.type
_entity.pdbx_description
1 polymer ?
#
loop_
_entity_poly.entity_id
_entity_poly.type
_entity_poly.pdbx_seq_one_letter_code
_entity_poly.pdbx_strand_id
1 'polypeptide(L)'
;MKLWVLRHGEAEPRANTDAERRLTAHGREQVLHSAAHLLGQPLQAIIASPYVRAQQTAALVHDTLGFAEPVRTVPWLTPDSNVQEVIAELERLGLEHVLLVSHQPLVGALVGMLEHGHAQQPAPLSTASLAQLEGDWPLAGLMTLQALQHAP
;
A
#
# COMPACT_ATOMS: atom_id res chain seq x y z
N MET A 1 -12.00 9.76 6.17
CA MET A 1 -10.76 8.95 6.09
C MET A 1 -10.18 9.00 4.68
N LYS A 2 -8.85 9.13 4.55
CA LYS A 2 -8.10 8.89 3.30
C LYS A 2 -7.16 7.71 3.48
N LEU A 3 -7.26 6.75 2.58
CA LEU A 3 -6.44 5.55 2.54
C LEU A 3 -5.61 5.57 1.27
N TRP A 4 -4.30 5.45 1.41
CA TRP A 4 -3.42 5.18 0.28
C TRP A 4 -2.98 3.72 0.30
N VAL A 5 -3.09 3.05 -0.84
CA VAL A 5 -2.62 1.67 -1.03
C VAL A 5 -1.55 1.67 -2.11
N LEU A 6 -0.32 1.38 -1.71
CA LEU A 6 0.85 1.29 -2.57
C LEU A 6 1.26 -0.16 -2.71
N ARG A 7 1.28 -0.67 -3.95
CA ARG A 7 1.99 -1.92 -4.23
C ARG A 7 3.49 -1.64 -4.17
N HIS A 8 4.27 -2.57 -3.61
CA HIS A 8 5.72 -2.49 -3.63
C HIS A 8 6.28 -2.22 -5.06
N GLY A 9 7.43 -1.56 -5.15
CA GLY A 9 8.14 -1.34 -6.41
C GLY A 9 8.63 -2.63 -7.07
N GLU A 10 9.11 -2.56 -8.31
CA GLU A 10 9.68 -3.72 -8.98
C GLU A 10 10.78 -4.38 -8.13
N ALA A 11 10.73 -5.71 -8.03
CA ALA A 11 11.64 -6.49 -7.20
C ALA A 11 12.37 -7.55 -8.02
N GLU A 12 13.62 -7.80 -7.64
CA GLU A 12 14.51 -8.80 -8.24
C GLU A 12 13.78 -10.12 -8.45
N PRO A 13 14.01 -10.85 -9.55
CA PRO A 13 13.24 -12.06 -9.86
C PRO A 13 13.55 -13.22 -8.91
N ARG A 14 14.70 -13.20 -8.21
CA ARG A 14 15.15 -14.29 -7.33
C ARG A 14 15.85 -13.76 -6.07
N ALA A 15 15.67 -14.50 -4.98
CA ALA A 15 16.42 -14.44 -3.72
C ALA A 15 16.37 -15.84 -3.08
N ASN A 16 16.87 -16.04 -1.85
CA ASN A 16 16.78 -17.36 -1.21
C ASN A 16 15.33 -17.72 -0.87
N THR A 17 14.51 -16.72 -0.54
CA THR A 17 13.06 -16.84 -0.34
C THR A 17 12.32 -15.70 -1.05
N ASP A 18 11.02 -15.84 -1.35
CA ASP A 18 10.26 -14.74 -1.97
C ASP A 18 10.25 -13.49 -1.08
N ALA A 19 10.11 -13.67 0.24
CA ALA A 19 10.07 -12.57 1.21
C ALA A 19 11.36 -11.74 1.24
N GLU A 20 12.50 -12.35 0.87
CA GLU A 20 13.83 -11.71 0.84
C GLU A 20 14.12 -10.93 -0.45
N ARG A 21 13.26 -11.03 -1.48
CA ARG A 21 13.45 -10.31 -2.73
C ARG A 21 13.50 -8.80 -2.47
N ARG A 22 14.56 -8.17 -2.99
CA ARG A 22 14.82 -6.73 -2.89
C ARG A 22 14.27 -5.99 -4.10
N LEU A 23 14.06 -4.69 -3.96
CA LEU A 23 13.75 -3.82 -5.10
C LEU A 23 14.91 -3.81 -6.10
N THR A 24 14.58 -3.82 -7.39
CA THR A 24 15.52 -3.50 -8.47
C THR A 24 15.90 -2.02 -8.42
N ALA A 25 16.92 -1.60 -9.17
CA ALA A 25 17.22 -0.17 -9.31
C ALA A 25 16.03 0.60 -9.91
N HIS A 26 15.43 0.07 -10.98
CA HIS A 26 14.25 0.62 -11.62
C HIS A 26 13.04 0.68 -10.66
N GLY A 27 12.80 -0.38 -9.88
CA GLY A 27 11.73 -0.41 -8.90
C GLY A 27 11.85 0.67 -7.82
N ARG A 28 13.08 1.09 -7.47
CA ARG A 28 13.30 2.21 -6.56
C ARG A 28 12.91 3.54 -7.21
N GLU A 29 13.27 3.76 -8.47
CA GLU A 29 12.89 4.97 -9.21
C GLU A 29 11.37 5.08 -9.35
N GLN A 30 10.70 3.97 -9.66
CA GLN A 30 9.24 3.89 -9.72
C GLN A 30 8.59 4.28 -8.38
N VAL A 31 9.13 3.79 -7.26
CA VAL A 31 8.63 4.14 -5.92
C VAL A 31 8.80 5.63 -5.63
N LEU A 32 9.93 6.24 -6.01
CA LEU A 32 10.16 7.68 -5.82
C LEU A 32 9.15 8.52 -6.62
N HIS A 33 8.77 8.07 -7.83
CA HIS A 33 7.71 8.72 -8.60
C HIS A 33 6.37 8.69 -7.85
N SER A 34 5.99 7.51 -7.33
CA SER A 34 4.76 7.37 -6.55
C SER A 34 4.79 8.14 -5.23
N ALA A 35 5.95 8.22 -4.57
CA ALA A 35 6.13 8.97 -3.33
C ALA A 35 5.90 10.48 -3.53
N ALA A 36 6.21 11.02 -4.70
CA ALA A 36 5.98 12.43 -5.01
C ALA A 36 4.49 12.83 -4.92
N HIS A 37 3.56 11.91 -5.21
CA HIS A 37 2.11 12.14 -5.07
C HIS A 37 1.64 12.22 -3.61
N LEU A 38 2.48 11.78 -2.67
CA LEU A 38 2.18 11.81 -1.23
C LEU A 38 2.76 13.06 -0.53
N LEU A 39 3.56 13.88 -1.22
CA LEU A 39 4.11 15.11 -0.64
C LEU A 39 2.99 16.06 -0.20
N GLY A 40 3.07 16.53 1.04
CA GLY A 40 2.08 17.43 1.64
C GLY A 40 0.78 16.75 2.08
N GLN A 41 0.63 15.43 1.90
CA GLN A 41 -0.53 14.70 2.41
C GLN A 41 -0.45 14.56 3.95
N PRO A 42 -1.59 14.64 4.68
CA PRO A 42 -1.63 14.64 6.14
C PRO A 42 -1.52 13.22 6.73
N LEU A 43 -0.56 12.41 6.26
CA LEU A 43 -0.38 11.03 6.72
C LEU A 43 -0.14 10.98 8.24
N GLN A 44 -0.81 10.05 8.90
CA GLN A 44 -0.63 9.74 10.32
C GLN A 44 0.22 8.48 10.51
N ALA A 45 0.27 7.59 9.51
CA ALA A 45 1.11 6.40 9.56
C ALA A 45 1.48 5.88 8.16
N ILE A 46 2.65 5.27 8.09
CA ILE A 46 3.08 4.38 7.00
C ILE A 46 3.14 2.97 7.58
N ILE A 47 2.33 2.06 7.03
CA ILE A 47 2.23 0.67 7.48
C ILE A 47 2.64 -0.26 6.35
N ALA A 48 3.52 -1.21 6.62
CA ALA A 48 4.13 -2.04 5.59
C ALA A 48 4.14 -3.53 5.96
N SER A 49 4.02 -4.35 4.92
CA SER A 49 4.29 -5.79 4.95
C SER A 49 5.71 -6.10 5.42
N PRO A 50 5.98 -7.21 6.14
CA PRO A 50 7.33 -7.58 6.58
C PRO A 50 8.29 -7.94 5.43
N TYR A 51 7.80 -8.13 4.21
CA TYR A 51 8.64 -8.54 3.08
C TYR A 51 9.60 -7.42 2.66
N VAL A 52 10.83 -7.78 2.31
CA VAL A 52 11.94 -6.83 2.10
C VAL A 52 11.61 -5.78 1.04
N ARG A 53 11.02 -6.16 -0.10
CA ARG A 53 10.58 -5.22 -1.15
C ARG A 53 9.54 -4.19 -0.68
N ALA A 54 8.62 -4.59 0.21
CA ALA A 54 7.63 -3.68 0.77
C ALA A 54 8.27 -2.73 1.80
N GLN A 55 9.17 -3.25 2.64
CA GLN A 55 9.94 -2.44 3.59
C GLN A 55 10.83 -1.41 2.88
N GLN A 56 11.52 -1.79 1.81
CA GLN A 56 12.32 -0.87 1.00
C GLN A 56 11.46 0.18 0.29
N THR A 57 10.26 -0.21 -0.17
CA THR A 57 9.30 0.73 -0.74
C THR A 57 8.85 1.76 0.31
N ALA A 58 8.46 1.28 1.50
CA ALA A 58 8.01 2.14 2.60
C ALA A 58 9.13 3.07 3.09
N ALA A 59 10.38 2.60 3.15
CA ALA A 59 11.53 3.42 3.52
C ALA A 59 11.77 4.57 2.53
N LEU A 60 11.71 4.29 1.22
CA LEU A 60 11.84 5.34 0.20
C LEU A 60 10.74 6.39 0.31
N VAL A 61 9.49 5.97 0.55
CA VAL A 61 8.38 6.90 0.77
C VAL A 61 8.61 7.72 2.04
N HIS A 62 8.93 7.06 3.15
CA HIS A 62 9.22 7.69 4.43
C HIS A 62 10.29 8.79 4.30
N ASP A 63 11.42 8.46 3.65
CA ASP A 63 12.52 9.40 3.45
C ASP A 63 12.15 10.56 2.51
N THR A 64 11.40 10.26 1.44
CA THR A 64 10.92 11.29 0.50
C THR A 64 9.99 12.30 1.19
N LEU A 65 9.15 11.83 2.10
CA LEU A 65 8.20 12.67 2.82
C LEU A 65 8.84 13.38 4.02
N GLY A 66 10.05 12.98 4.44
CA GLY A 66 10.62 13.40 5.72
C GLY A 66 9.69 13.04 6.89
N PHE A 67 9.02 11.89 6.79
CA PHE A 67 8.00 11.49 7.75
C PHE A 67 8.62 11.25 9.13
N ALA A 68 8.03 11.79 10.19
CA ALA A 68 8.65 11.79 11.52
C ALA A 68 8.51 10.44 12.24
N GLU A 69 7.39 9.75 12.03
CA GLU A 69 7.08 8.50 12.73
C GLU A 69 7.64 7.29 11.97
N PRO A 70 8.15 6.27 12.68
CA PRO A 70 8.71 5.10 12.05
C PRO A 70 7.65 4.30 11.26
N VAL A 71 8.10 3.63 10.19
CA VAL A 71 7.27 2.68 9.46
C VAL A 71 6.81 1.55 10.38
N ARG A 72 5.50 1.31 10.43
CA ARG A 72 4.89 0.23 11.23
C ARG A 72 4.85 -1.05 10.42
N THR A 73 5.54 -2.09 10.88
CA THR A 73 5.54 -3.40 10.21
C THR A 73 4.46 -4.31 10.78
N VAL A 74 3.64 -4.91 9.92
CA VAL A 74 2.50 -5.76 10.33
C VAL A 74 2.36 -7.02 9.47
N PRO A 75 2.02 -8.18 10.06
CA PRO A 75 1.92 -9.45 9.33
C PRO A 75 0.67 -9.54 8.43
N TRP A 76 -0.38 -8.75 8.70
CA TRP A 76 -1.62 -8.74 7.93
C TRP A 76 -1.52 -8.01 6.58
N LEU A 77 -0.32 -7.57 6.17
CA LEU A 77 -0.05 -7.01 4.83
C LEU A 77 0.78 -7.95 3.95
N THR A 78 0.81 -9.26 4.22
CA THR A 78 1.49 -10.21 3.32
C THR A 78 0.62 -10.55 2.10
N PRO A 79 1.20 -11.09 1.01
CA PRO A 79 0.41 -11.45 -0.18
C PRO A 79 -0.76 -12.41 0.10
N ASP A 80 -0.60 -13.27 1.09
CA ASP A 80 -1.55 -14.34 1.45
C ASP A 80 -2.57 -13.91 2.53
N SER A 81 -2.47 -12.66 3.03
CA SER A 81 -3.38 -12.14 4.06
C SER A 81 -4.81 -11.97 3.53
N ASN A 82 -5.79 -11.99 4.43
CA ASN A 82 -7.18 -11.83 4.10
C ASN A 82 -7.58 -10.34 4.07
N VAL A 83 -8.28 -9.90 3.02
CA VAL A 83 -8.78 -8.52 2.90
C VAL A 83 -9.65 -8.10 4.10
N GLN A 84 -10.47 -9.00 4.64
CA GLN A 84 -11.32 -8.72 5.80
C GLN A 84 -10.50 -8.49 7.07
N GLU A 85 -9.36 -9.17 7.21
CA GLU A 85 -8.41 -8.94 8.31
C GLU A 85 -7.79 -7.54 8.20
N VAL A 86 -7.40 -7.12 6.98
CA VAL A 86 -6.88 -5.77 6.75
C VAL A 86 -7.91 -4.70 7.10
N ILE A 87 -9.16 -4.89 6.71
CA ILE A 87 -10.27 -3.98 7.02
C ILE A 87 -10.48 -3.88 8.53
N ALA A 88 -10.57 -5.01 9.23
CA ALA A 88 -10.75 -5.05 10.68
C ALA A 88 -9.58 -4.37 11.41
N GLU A 89 -8.35 -4.56 10.95
CA GLU A 89 -7.17 -3.91 11.52
C GLU A 89 -7.17 -2.40 11.26
N LEU A 90 -7.56 -1.94 10.06
CA LEU A 90 -7.74 -0.51 9.78
C LEU A 90 -8.77 0.14 10.70
N GLU A 91 -9.93 -0.50 10.89
CA GLU A 91 -10.97 -0.04 11.81
C GLU A 91 -10.44 0.03 13.25
N ARG A 92 -9.76 -1.02 13.71
CA ARG A 92 -9.16 -1.09 15.05
C ARG A 92 -8.11 0.00 15.29
N LEU A 93 -7.36 0.39 14.27
CA LEU A 93 -6.35 1.44 14.35
C LEU A 93 -6.98 2.84 14.44
N GLY A 94 -8.18 3.05 13.92
CA GLY A 94 -8.89 4.33 13.99
C GLY A 94 -8.13 5.52 13.37
N LEU A 95 -7.27 5.26 12.38
CA LEU A 95 -6.49 6.29 11.70
C LEU A 95 -7.33 6.94 10.58
N GLU A 96 -7.28 8.26 10.47
CA GLU A 96 -7.96 9.02 9.43
C GLU A 96 -7.17 9.07 8.12
N HIS A 97 -5.83 9.09 8.18
CA HIS A 97 -4.97 9.26 7.01
C HIS A 97 -3.80 8.27 7.07
N VAL A 98 -3.81 7.23 6.24
CA VAL A 98 -2.85 6.13 6.34
C VAL A 98 -2.39 5.61 4.98
N LEU A 99 -1.10 5.30 4.87
CA LEU A 99 -0.50 4.60 3.74
C LEU A 99 -0.27 3.14 4.10
N LEU A 100 -0.76 2.23 3.26
CA LEU A 100 -0.42 0.81 3.28
C LEU A 100 0.53 0.46 2.14
N VAL A 101 1.62 -0.26 2.46
CA VAL A 101 2.58 -0.76 1.47
C VAL A 101 2.56 -2.29 1.46
N SER A 102 2.10 -2.87 0.34
CA SER A 102 1.75 -4.29 0.27
C SER A 102 1.93 -4.90 -1.14
N HIS A 103 1.25 -6.00 -1.43
CA HIS A 103 1.49 -6.89 -2.58
C HIS A 103 0.20 -7.23 -3.32
N GLN A 104 0.34 -7.68 -4.57
CA GLN A 104 -0.73 -8.45 -5.20
C GLN A 104 -0.75 -9.89 -4.66
N PRO A 105 -1.92 -10.55 -4.58
CA PRO A 105 -3.25 -10.07 -5.00
C PRO A 105 -3.96 -9.15 -3.98
N LEU A 106 -3.43 -9.05 -2.76
CA LEU A 106 -4.08 -8.36 -1.64
C LEU A 106 -4.48 -6.91 -1.95
N VAL A 107 -3.58 -6.10 -2.51
CA VAL A 107 -3.86 -4.67 -2.76
C VAL A 107 -4.99 -4.46 -3.75
N GLY A 108 -5.05 -5.23 -4.83
CA GLY A 108 -6.13 -5.11 -5.82
C GLY A 108 -7.48 -5.51 -5.21
N ALA A 109 -7.48 -6.60 -4.44
CA ALA A 109 -8.68 -7.09 -3.76
C ALA A 109 -9.16 -6.14 -2.65
N LEU A 110 -8.25 -5.51 -1.90
CA LEU A 110 -8.57 -4.52 -0.88
C LEU A 110 -9.25 -3.29 -1.47
N VAL A 111 -8.66 -2.70 -2.52
CA VAL A 111 -9.24 -1.54 -3.20
C VAL A 111 -10.63 -1.88 -3.75
N GLY A 112 -10.77 -3.00 -4.46
CA GLY A 112 -12.07 -3.42 -4.99
C GLY A 112 -13.12 -3.71 -3.92
N MET A 113 -12.71 -4.30 -2.78
CA MET A 113 -13.61 -4.53 -1.64
C MET A 113 -14.10 -3.23 -1.02
N LEU A 114 -13.21 -2.27 -0.79
CA LEU A 114 -13.54 -0.98 -0.19
C LEU A 114 -14.39 -0.11 -1.12
N GLU A 115 -14.17 -0.19 -2.43
CA GLU A 115 -14.90 0.57 -3.42
C GLU A 115 -16.26 -0.04 -3.80
N HIS A 116 -16.29 -1.36 -4.06
CA HIS A 116 -17.46 -2.02 -4.65
C HIS A 116 -18.21 -2.93 -3.66
N GLY A 117 -17.65 -3.18 -2.48
CA GLY A 117 -18.21 -4.10 -1.50
C GLY A 117 -17.93 -5.59 -1.80
N HIS A 118 -17.11 -5.88 -2.81
CA HIS A 118 -16.75 -7.25 -3.20
C HIS A 118 -15.36 -7.35 -3.82
N ALA A 119 -14.73 -8.53 -3.77
CA ALA A 119 -13.42 -8.77 -4.36
C ALA A 119 -13.45 -9.18 -5.86
N GLN A 120 -14.63 -9.23 -6.50
CA GLN A 120 -14.77 -9.71 -7.89
C GLN A 120 -14.25 -8.73 -8.95
N GLN A 121 -14.02 -7.47 -8.56
CA GLN A 121 -13.48 -6.43 -9.44
C GLN A 121 -12.23 -5.83 -8.76
N PRO A 122 -11.09 -6.56 -8.76
CA PRO A 122 -9.87 -6.07 -8.14
C PRO A 122 -9.27 -4.92 -8.95
N ALA A 123 -8.73 -3.92 -8.26
CA ALA A 123 -8.05 -2.80 -8.93
C ALA A 123 -6.73 -3.26 -9.57
N PRO A 124 -6.37 -2.75 -10.77
CA PRO A 124 -5.21 -3.20 -11.53
C PRO A 124 -3.90 -2.51 -11.06
N LEU A 125 -3.44 -2.78 -9.84
CA LEU A 125 -2.18 -2.21 -9.33
C LEU A 125 -0.94 -2.93 -9.90
N SER A 126 -0.23 -2.28 -10.83
CA SER A 126 1.15 -2.62 -11.24
C SER A 126 2.16 -2.31 -10.12
N THR A 127 3.42 -2.75 -10.25
CA THR A 127 4.47 -2.40 -9.28
C THR A 127 4.56 -0.89 -9.09
N ALA A 128 4.78 -0.45 -7.84
CA ALA A 128 4.74 0.95 -7.43
C ALA A 128 3.42 1.70 -7.71
N SER A 129 2.32 1.04 -8.12
CA SER A 129 1.05 1.75 -8.30
C SER A 129 0.48 2.23 -6.97
N LEU A 130 -0.05 3.45 -6.96
CA LEU A 130 -0.63 4.12 -5.80
C LEU A 130 -2.13 4.34 -6.04
N ALA A 131 -2.96 3.72 -5.22
CA ALA A 131 -4.39 4.01 -5.16
C ALA A 131 -4.69 4.95 -3.99
N GLN A 132 -5.56 5.94 -4.21
CA GLN A 132 -6.10 6.82 -3.17
C GLN A 132 -7.60 6.57 -3.04
N LEU A 133 -8.03 6.18 -1.85
CA LEU A 133 -9.44 6.04 -1.50
C LEU A 133 -9.85 7.08 -0.46
N GLU A 134 -11.09 7.53 -0.53
CA GLU A 134 -11.69 8.45 0.42
C GLU A 134 -13.09 7.98 0.83
N GLY A 135 -13.41 8.04 2.12
CA GLY A 135 -14.69 7.62 2.67
C GLY A 135 -14.76 7.85 4.17
N ASP A 136 -15.93 7.65 4.77
CA ASP A 136 -16.11 7.87 6.21
C ASP A 136 -15.46 6.75 7.04
N TRP A 137 -15.56 5.51 6.55
CA TRP A 137 -15.09 4.30 7.23
C TRP A 137 -14.39 3.35 6.25
N PRO A 138 -13.39 2.57 6.68
CA PRO A 138 -12.72 1.57 5.84
C PRO A 138 -13.56 0.29 5.68
N LEU A 139 -14.87 0.43 5.44
CA LEU A 139 -15.79 -0.69 5.27
C LEU A 139 -16.03 -1.00 3.80
N ALA A 140 -16.41 -2.25 3.54
CA ALA A 140 -16.68 -2.73 2.20
C ALA A 140 -17.75 -1.87 1.50
N GLY A 141 -17.43 -1.33 0.32
CA GLY A 141 -18.32 -0.49 -0.50
C GLY A 141 -18.58 0.92 0.03
N LEU A 142 -17.87 1.37 1.07
CA LEU A 142 -18.06 2.70 1.69
C LEU A 142 -16.94 3.69 1.39
N MET A 143 -15.98 3.32 0.53
CA MET A 143 -14.94 4.24 0.06
C MET A 143 -15.07 4.48 -1.44
N THR A 144 -14.59 5.63 -1.91
CA THR A 144 -14.52 5.97 -3.33
C THR A 144 -13.06 6.04 -3.77
N LEU A 145 -12.70 5.38 -4.87
CA LEU A 145 -11.38 5.51 -5.48
C LEU A 145 -11.26 6.88 -6.16
N GLN A 146 -10.45 7.76 -5.58
CA GLN A 146 -10.24 9.12 -6.08
C GLN A 146 -9.17 9.17 -7.18
N ALA A 147 -8.14 8.32 -7.06
CA ALA A 147 -7.06 8.24 -8.03
C ALA A 147 -6.41 6.85 -8.02
N LEU A 148 -5.94 6.42 -9.19
CA LEU A 148 -5.06 5.28 -9.36
C LEU A 148 -3.91 5.70 -10.29
N GLN A 149 -2.72 5.83 -9.72
CA GLN A 149 -1.51 6.24 -10.43
C GLN A 149 -0.61 5.04 -10.64
N HIS A 150 -0.09 4.91 -11.86
CA HIS A 150 0.91 3.90 -12.21
C HIS A 150 2.25 4.58 -12.38
N ALA A 151 3.29 4.02 -11.77
CA ALA A 151 4.64 4.47 -12.03
C ALA A 151 5.04 4.12 -13.47
N PRO A 152 5.85 4.96 -14.13
CA PRO A 152 6.33 4.73 -15.50
C PRO A 152 7.28 3.52 -15.61
#